data_AF-A0AAV4JE42-F1
#
_entry.id   AF-A0AAV4JE42-F1
#
_cell.length_a   1.000
_cell.length_b   1.000
_cell.length_c   1.000
_cell.angle_alpha   90.00
_cell.angle_beta   90.00
_cell.angle_gamma   90.00
#
_symmetry.space_group_name_H-M   'P 1'
#
loop_
_entity.id
_entity.type
_entity.pdbx_description
1 polymer ?
#
loop_
_entity_poly.entity_id
_entity_poly.type
_entity_poly.pdbx_seq_one_letter_code
_entity_poly.pdbx_strand_id
1 'polypeptide(L)'
;MNSLDDMFKIGLYINDLSMHDSSRDLVLAGTQQSAELKLALDQEQEKSRLLEQSMVKLNKEMQRTDALLYQMIPKPVADRLRRGEPSVETCQTPPGSTLCGDVSEDKEEELEKEGDDDNDDDDDDFNDDDDDDDDDFNDDDDGEEDDDDDDDDDDDDDDDDDDDNEEEEEEEADHNVKDNNNNRDDYDDD
;
A
#
# COMPACT_ATOMS: atom_id res chain seq x y z
N MET A 1 14.15 32.42 -14.83
CA MET A 1 12.68 32.55 -14.96
C MET A 1 12.22 31.17 -15.31
N ASN A 2 11.65 30.46 -14.34
CA ASN A 2 11.50 28.99 -14.44
C ASN A 2 10.02 28.56 -14.38
N SER A 3 9.09 29.51 -14.33
CA SER A 3 7.65 29.27 -14.32
C SER A 3 6.93 30.35 -15.12
N LEU A 4 5.78 29.98 -15.70
CA LEU A 4 4.85 30.90 -16.35
C LEU A 4 4.39 32.02 -15.41
N ASP A 5 4.23 31.74 -14.12
CA ASP A 5 3.83 32.75 -13.13
C ASP A 5 4.86 33.87 -13.00
N ASP A 6 6.15 33.51 -13.06
CA ASP A 6 7.21 34.49 -12.94
C ASP A 6 7.33 35.36 -14.20
N MET A 7 7.04 34.80 -15.38
CA MET A 7 6.92 35.55 -16.63
C MET A 7 5.71 36.50 -16.58
N PHE A 8 4.58 36.04 -16.06
CA PHE A 8 3.38 36.88 -15.92
C PHE A 8 3.62 38.07 -14.98
N LYS A 9 4.29 37.85 -13.83
CA LYS A 9 4.59 38.91 -12.84
C LYS A 9 5.40 40.08 -13.40
N ILE A 10 6.23 39.83 -14.41
CA ILE A 10 7.06 40.84 -15.06
C ILE A 10 6.47 41.37 -16.37
N GLY A 11 5.29 40.88 -16.78
CA GLY A 11 4.62 41.26 -18.02
C GLY A 11 5.23 40.64 -19.28
N LEU A 12 5.89 39.50 -19.17
CA LEU A 12 6.45 38.73 -20.29
C LEU A 12 5.53 37.56 -20.64
N TYR A 13 5.35 37.31 -21.93
CA TYR A 13 4.55 36.19 -22.43
C TYR A 13 5.43 35.14 -23.13
N ILE A 14 4.91 33.91 -23.26
CA ILE A 14 5.62 32.81 -23.94
C ILE A 14 6.01 33.16 -25.39
N ASN A 15 5.18 33.96 -26.06
CA ASN A 15 5.45 34.42 -27.42
C ASN A 15 6.65 35.38 -27.51
N ASP A 16 7.02 36.03 -26.41
CA ASP A 16 8.18 36.92 -26.34
C ASP A 16 9.51 36.15 -26.25
N LEU A 17 9.46 34.85 -25.93
CA LEU A 17 10.62 33.97 -25.97
C LEU A 17 10.95 33.54 -27.40
N SER A 18 12.24 33.51 -27.72
CA SER A 18 12.76 33.05 -29.01
C SER A 18 12.35 31.60 -29.28
N MET A 19 12.08 31.29 -30.56
CA MET A 19 11.84 29.91 -31.00
C MET A 19 13.15 29.16 -31.31
N HIS A 20 14.27 29.86 -31.33
CA HIS A 20 15.56 29.32 -31.74
C HIS A 20 16.44 28.91 -30.56
N ASP A 21 15.98 29.15 -29.33
CA ASP A 21 16.69 28.73 -28.12
C ASP A 21 15.78 27.88 -27.22
N SER A 22 16.40 27.28 -26.21
CA SER A 22 15.77 26.33 -25.30
C SER A 22 14.88 27.00 -24.25
N SER A 23 14.78 28.35 -24.21
CA SER A 23 14.13 29.05 -23.10
C SER A 23 12.62 28.76 -23.06
N ARG A 24 11.96 28.76 -24.22
CA ARG A 24 10.54 28.43 -24.34
C ARG A 24 10.28 26.99 -23.92
N ASP A 25 11.09 26.07 -24.41
CA ASP A 25 10.98 24.64 -24.13
C ASP A 25 11.17 24.35 -22.63
N LEU A 26 12.17 24.97 -22.00
CA LEU A 26 12.44 24.81 -20.58
C LEU A 26 11.26 25.26 -19.70
N VAL A 27 10.61 26.39 -20.05
CA VAL A 27 9.45 26.87 -19.29
C VAL A 27 8.27 25.92 -19.46
N LEU A 28 7.97 25.50 -20.69
CA LEU A 28 6.85 24.59 -20.97
C LEU A 28 7.05 23.23 -20.30
N ALA A 29 8.21 22.61 -20.47
CA ALA A 29 8.56 21.35 -19.85
C ALA A 29 8.54 21.45 -18.32
N GLY A 30 9.08 22.54 -17.75
CA GLY A 30 9.03 22.78 -16.31
C GLY A 30 7.60 22.89 -15.77
N THR A 31 6.71 23.57 -16.50
CA THR A 31 5.29 23.63 -16.11
C THR A 31 4.57 22.30 -16.24
N GLN A 32 4.85 21.53 -17.28
CA GLN A 32 4.28 20.19 -17.45
C GLN A 32 4.72 19.27 -16.29
N GLN A 33 6.02 19.21 -16.01
CA GLN A 33 6.57 18.40 -14.91
C GLN A 33 5.97 18.81 -13.56
N SER A 34 5.79 20.11 -13.33
CA SER A 34 5.16 20.58 -12.09
C SER A 34 3.69 20.16 -11.99
N ALA A 35 2.97 20.09 -13.10
CA ALA A 35 1.58 19.63 -13.11
C ALA A 35 1.49 18.12 -12.85
N GLU A 36 2.33 17.32 -13.53
CA GLU A 36 2.42 15.88 -13.32
C GLU A 36 2.80 15.54 -11.87
N LEU A 37 3.78 16.24 -11.30
CA LEU A 37 4.19 16.05 -9.91
C LEU A 37 3.05 16.37 -8.93
N LYS A 38 2.27 17.41 -9.22
CA LYS A 38 1.12 17.78 -8.39
C LYS A 38 0.06 16.68 -8.42
N LEU A 39 -0.29 16.16 -9.60
CA LEU A 39 -1.23 15.04 -9.73
C LEU A 39 -0.74 13.79 -8.99
N ALA A 40 0.55 13.46 -9.11
CA ALA A 40 1.12 12.31 -8.40
C ALA A 40 1.07 12.50 -6.87
N LEU A 41 1.31 13.73 -6.38
CA LEU A 41 1.18 14.05 -4.97
C LEU A 41 -0.27 13.90 -4.48
N ASP A 42 -1.23 14.43 -5.21
CA ASP A 42 -2.65 14.37 -4.87
C ASP A 42 -3.12 12.90 -4.79
N GLN A 43 -2.71 12.06 -5.75
CA GLN A 43 -2.97 10.62 -5.75
C GLN A 43 -2.35 9.90 -4.55
N GLU A 44 -1.12 10.26 -4.17
CA GLU A 44 -0.44 9.63 -3.03
C GLU A 44 -1.10 10.01 -1.70
N GLN A 45 -1.54 11.27 -1.58
CA GLN A 45 -2.30 11.73 -0.42
C GLN A 45 -3.64 11.01 -0.29
N GLU A 46 -4.36 10.82 -1.40
CA GLU A 46 -5.61 10.07 -1.41
C GLU A 46 -5.41 8.61 -0.98
N LYS A 47 -4.41 7.93 -1.57
CA LYS A 47 -4.07 6.55 -1.19
C LYS A 47 -3.70 6.45 0.28
N SER A 48 -2.94 7.41 0.80
CA SER A 48 -2.57 7.48 2.22
C SER A 48 -3.81 7.62 3.11
N ARG A 49 -4.76 8.48 2.73
CA ARG A 49 -6.04 8.65 3.44
C ARG A 49 -6.86 7.36 3.46
N LEU A 50 -6.99 6.70 2.31
CA LEU A 50 -7.72 5.43 2.21
C LEU A 50 -7.06 4.32 3.04
N LEU A 51 -5.72 4.27 3.05
CA LEU A 51 -4.97 3.32 3.86
C LEU A 51 -5.20 3.55 5.36
N GLU A 52 -5.19 4.80 5.81
CA GLU A 52 -5.46 5.15 7.20
C GLU A 52 -6.87 4.72 7.63
N GLN A 53 -7.88 5.00 6.81
CA GLN A 53 -9.25 4.54 7.05
C GLN A 53 -9.35 3.01 7.12
N SER A 54 -8.64 2.31 6.23
CA SER A 54 -8.58 0.85 6.23
C SER A 54 -7.95 0.31 7.51
N MET A 55 -6.87 0.94 7.98
CA MET A 55 -6.20 0.58 9.24
C MET A 55 -7.11 0.75 10.46
N VAL A 56 -7.90 1.83 10.50
CA VAL A 56 -8.90 2.04 11.57
C VAL A 56 -9.97 0.94 11.54
N LYS A 57 -10.51 0.63 10.35
CA LYS A 57 -11.50 -0.46 10.19
C LYS A 57 -10.93 -1.81 10.62
N LEU A 58 -9.68 -2.10 10.25
CA LEU A 58 -8.98 -3.32 10.65
C LEU A 58 -8.82 -3.40 12.17
N ASN A 59 -8.37 -2.32 12.82
CA ASN A 59 -8.23 -2.28 14.27
C ASN A 59 -9.55 -2.52 15.00
N LYS A 60 -10.65 -1.94 14.51
CA LYS A 60 -12.00 -2.15 15.06
C LYS A 60 -12.41 -3.62 14.95
N GLU A 61 -12.14 -4.25 13.81
CA GLU A 61 -12.45 -5.67 13.62
C GLU A 61 -11.56 -6.56 14.49
N MET A 62 -10.26 -6.26 14.60
CA MET A 62 -9.35 -6.95 15.51
C MET A 62 -9.87 -6.90 16.95
N GLN A 63 -10.26 -5.73 17.45
CA GLN A 63 -10.84 -5.60 18.80
C GLN A 63 -12.12 -6.41 18.97
N ARG A 64 -13.01 -6.41 17.98
CA ARG A 64 -14.24 -7.24 18.01
C ARG A 64 -13.91 -8.72 18.07
N THR A 65 -12.94 -9.18 17.29
CA THR A 65 -12.52 -10.59 17.30
C THR A 65 -11.86 -10.98 18.62
N ASP A 66 -11.04 -10.12 19.21
CA ASP A 66 -10.44 -10.33 20.53
C ASP A 66 -11.52 -10.41 21.61
N ALA A 67 -12.47 -9.47 21.62
CA ALA A 67 -13.59 -9.49 22.57
C ALA A 67 -14.40 -10.79 22.47
N LEU A 68 -14.66 -11.28 21.26
CA LEU A 68 -15.36 -12.55 21.04
C LEU A 68 -14.53 -13.74 21.53
N LEU A 69 -13.22 -13.75 21.28
CA LEU A 69 -12.31 -14.81 21.74
C LEU A 69 -12.34 -14.95 23.27
N TYR A 70 -12.29 -13.83 24.00
CA TYR A 70 -12.36 -13.80 25.46
C TYR A 70 -13.74 -14.17 26.02
N GLN A 71 -14.82 -14.11 25.23
CA GLN A 71 -16.16 -14.57 25.61
C GLN A 71 -16.33 -16.10 25.44
N MET A 72 -15.65 -16.71 24.47
CA MET A 72 -15.82 -18.14 24.16
C MET A 72 -14.90 -19.05 24.99
N ILE A 73 -13.75 -18.55 25.43
CA ILE A 73 -12.70 -19.35 26.08
C ILE A 73 -12.15 -18.56 27.29
N PRO A 74 -11.82 -19.20 28.42
CA PRO A 74 -11.23 -18.51 29.57
C PRO A 74 -10.00 -17.68 29.21
N LYS A 75 -9.91 -16.47 29.78
CA LYS A 75 -8.78 -15.50 29.62
C LYS A 75 -7.38 -16.14 29.55
N PRO A 76 -6.96 -17.03 30.47
CA PRO A 76 -5.61 -17.59 30.43
C PRO A 76 -5.33 -18.45 29.20
N VAL A 77 -6.35 -19.05 28.58
CA VAL A 77 -6.20 -19.85 27.35
C VAL A 77 -6.23 -18.92 26.13
N ALA A 78 -7.12 -17.93 26.11
CA ALA A 78 -7.17 -16.91 25.06
C ALA A 78 -5.85 -16.12 24.93
N ASP A 79 -5.25 -15.70 26.04
CA ASP A 79 -3.98 -14.97 26.05
C ASP A 79 -2.82 -15.80 25.46
N ARG A 80 -2.85 -17.11 25.66
CA ARG A 80 -1.85 -18.05 25.14
C ARG A 80 -2.01 -18.27 23.64
N LEU A 81 -3.25 -18.44 23.17
CA LEU A 81 -3.56 -18.53 21.75
C LEU A 81 -3.19 -17.25 21.00
N ARG A 82 -3.41 -16.07 21.61
CA ARG A 82 -3.03 -14.77 21.06
C ARG A 82 -1.52 -14.57 20.95
N ARG A 83 -0.72 -15.23 21.80
CA ARG A 83 0.75 -15.29 21.68
C ARG A 83 1.26 -16.29 20.64
N GLY A 84 0.37 -17.03 19.98
CA GLY A 84 0.72 -18.04 18.99
C GLY A 84 1.12 -19.40 19.56
N GLU A 85 0.81 -19.69 20.84
CA GLU A 85 1.06 -21.01 21.42
C GLU A 85 0.13 -22.08 20.78
N PRO A 86 0.64 -23.29 20.50
CA PRO A 86 -0.18 -24.35 19.89
C PRO A 86 -1.34 -24.74 20.83
N SER A 87 -2.55 -24.81 20.27
CA SER A 87 -3.79 -25.09 21.03
C SER A 87 -3.70 -26.36 21.89
N VAL A 88 -2.94 -27.36 21.44
CA VAL A 88 -2.73 -28.63 22.15
C VAL A 88 -2.03 -28.44 23.51
N GLU A 89 -1.10 -27.49 23.61
CA GLU A 89 -0.42 -27.18 24.86
C GLU A 89 -1.27 -26.28 25.76
N THR A 90 -2.28 -25.61 25.20
CA THR A 90 -3.17 -24.69 25.92
C THR A 90 -4.16 -25.36 26.85
N CYS A 91 -4.56 -26.58 26.52
CA CYS A 91 -5.52 -27.36 27.28
C CYS A 91 -4.81 -28.24 28.32
N GLN A 92 -4.52 -27.69 29.50
CA GLN A 92 -4.16 -28.49 30.67
C GLN A 92 -5.40 -28.70 31.53
N THR A 93 -6.06 -29.85 31.38
CA THR A 93 -7.13 -30.26 32.30
C THR A 93 -6.49 -30.80 33.58
N PRO A 94 -6.72 -30.19 34.76
CA PRO A 94 -6.31 -30.81 36.01
C PRO A 94 -7.03 -32.17 36.15
N PRO A 95 -6.35 -33.22 36.64
CA PRO A 95 -6.98 -34.53 36.83
C PRO A 95 -8.00 -34.44 37.98
N GLY A 96 -9.28 -34.20 37.67
CA GLY A 96 -10.34 -34.30 38.67
C GLY A 96 -11.59 -33.42 38.52
N SER A 97 -11.70 -32.55 37.52
CA SER A 97 -12.88 -31.67 37.39
C SER A 97 -13.60 -31.83 36.05
N THR A 98 -14.19 -33.01 35.80
CA THR A 98 -15.35 -33.09 34.90
C THR A 98 -16.58 -32.80 35.74
N LEU A 99 -16.86 -31.52 35.95
CA LEU A 99 -18.11 -31.06 36.52
C LEU A 99 -19.13 -31.10 35.37
N CYS A 100 -19.97 -32.13 35.33
CA CYS A 100 -21.15 -32.12 34.46
C CYS A 100 -22.09 -31.06 35.04
N GLY A 101 -22.22 -29.93 34.36
CA GLY A 101 -22.98 -28.78 34.84
C GLY A 101 -24.48 -29.04 34.81
N ASP A 102 -25.05 -29.43 35.95
CA ASP A 102 -26.35 -28.92 36.33
C ASP A 102 -26.18 -27.41 36.62
N VAL A 103 -27.00 -26.59 35.96
CA VAL A 103 -27.00 -25.13 36.12
C VAL A 103 -27.35 -24.81 37.57
N SER A 104 -26.35 -24.37 38.34
CA SER A 104 -26.57 -23.74 39.64
C SER A 104 -26.40 -22.24 39.44
N GLU A 105 -27.45 -21.50 39.75
CA GLU A 105 -27.51 -20.05 39.78
C GLU A 105 -26.44 -19.46 40.75
N ASP A 106 -26.16 -18.18 40.51
CA ASP A 106 -25.41 -17.23 41.35
C ASP A 106 -23.88 -17.16 41.20
N LYS A 107 -23.46 -16.19 40.39
CA LYS A 107 -22.59 -15.09 40.81
C LYS A 107 -22.61 -13.96 39.78
N GLU A 108 -23.39 -12.93 40.09
CA GLU A 108 -23.18 -11.59 39.53
C GLU A 108 -21.88 -11.04 40.16
N GLU A 109 -20.80 -11.03 39.39
CA GLU A 109 -19.69 -10.12 39.66
C GLU A 109 -19.89 -8.90 38.76
N GLU A 110 -20.29 -7.80 39.38
CA GLU A 110 -20.18 -6.46 38.81
C GLU A 110 -18.70 -6.20 38.51
N LEU A 111 -18.31 -6.34 37.25
CA LEU A 111 -17.12 -5.66 36.76
C LEU A 111 -17.54 -4.23 36.45
N GLU A 112 -17.08 -3.33 37.30
CA GLU A 112 -17.14 -1.89 37.14
C GLU A 112 -16.75 -1.56 35.69
N LYS A 113 -17.70 -0.98 34.96
CA LYS A 113 -17.43 -0.29 33.70
C LYS A 113 -16.63 0.95 34.07
N GLU A 114 -15.30 0.84 34.11
CA GLU A 114 -14.48 2.01 33.84
C GLU A 114 -14.74 2.38 32.38
N GLY A 115 -15.42 3.51 32.22
CA GLY A 115 -15.62 4.11 30.92
C GLY A 115 -14.27 4.61 30.42
N ASP A 116 -13.91 4.15 29.23
CA ASP A 116 -13.08 4.96 28.36
C ASP A 116 -14.05 5.74 27.47
N ASP A 117 -14.12 7.04 27.77
CA ASP A 117 -14.75 8.08 26.98
C ASP A 117 -14.07 8.16 25.61
N ASP A 118 -14.61 7.47 24.60
CA ASP A 118 -14.38 7.85 23.20
C ASP A 118 -15.61 8.65 22.73
N ASN A 119 -15.74 9.85 23.30
CA ASN A 119 -16.36 10.97 22.59
C ASN A 119 -15.43 11.32 21.44
N ASP A 120 -15.87 11.04 20.22
CA ASP A 120 -15.54 11.71 18.95
C ASP A 120 -16.66 11.16 18.01
N ASP A 121 -17.90 11.65 17.96
CA ASP A 121 -18.39 13.03 17.88
C ASP A 121 -17.40 13.98 17.18
N ASP A 122 -16.93 13.56 16.01
CA ASP A 122 -16.79 14.47 14.87
C ASP A 122 -17.60 13.88 13.71
N ASP A 123 -18.87 14.29 13.71
CA ASP A 123 -19.70 14.43 12.53
C ASP A 123 -18.96 15.32 11.50
N ASP A 124 -18.05 14.73 10.74
CA ASP A 124 -17.73 15.24 9.42
C ASP A 124 -18.46 14.34 8.41
N ASP A 125 -19.79 14.46 8.42
CA ASP A 125 -20.62 14.34 7.21
C ASP A 125 -20.07 15.37 6.20
N PHE A 126 -18.93 15.09 5.59
CA PHE A 126 -18.63 15.66 4.28
C PHE A 126 -19.71 15.06 3.39
N ASN A 127 -20.73 15.87 3.13
CA ASN A 127 -21.66 15.65 2.05
C ASN A 127 -20.85 15.16 0.85
N ASP A 128 -20.99 13.88 0.54
CA ASP A 128 -20.93 13.36 -0.81
C ASP A 128 -22.10 14.03 -1.57
N ASP A 129 -22.01 15.36 -1.78
CA ASP A 129 -22.52 15.97 -2.99
C ASP A 129 -21.53 15.52 -4.07
N ASP A 130 -21.56 14.22 -4.36
CA ASP A 130 -21.15 13.65 -5.62
C ASP A 130 -22.09 14.27 -6.66
N ASP A 131 -21.75 15.50 -7.07
CA ASP A 131 -22.03 15.97 -8.42
C ASP A 131 -21.28 15.00 -9.35
N ASP A 132 -21.89 13.83 -9.55
CA ASP A 132 -21.70 12.94 -10.70
C ASP A 132 -22.11 13.75 -11.95
N ASP A 133 -21.32 14.78 -12.28
CA ASP A 133 -21.16 15.25 -13.65
C ASP A 133 -20.31 14.18 -14.36
N ASP A 134 -20.93 13.01 -14.55
CA ASP A 134 -20.65 12.12 -15.68
C ASP A 134 -20.97 12.91 -16.95
N ASP A 135 -20.08 13.85 -17.29
CA ASP A 135 -19.92 14.33 -18.65
C ASP A 135 -19.39 13.14 -19.46
N ASP A 136 -20.31 12.23 -19.79
CA ASP A 136 -20.23 11.33 -20.94
C ASP A 136 -20.05 12.24 -22.17
N PHE A 137 -18.79 12.63 -22.42
CA PHE A 137 -18.34 13.10 -23.72
C PHE A 137 -18.54 11.92 -24.67
N ASN A 138 -19.74 11.85 -25.23
CA ASN A 138 -19.95 11.25 -26.53
C ASN A 138 -19.13 12.07 -27.52
N ASP A 139 -17.84 11.75 -27.63
CA ASP A 139 -17.10 11.98 -28.85
C ASP A 139 -17.74 11.05 -29.89
N ASP A 140 -18.77 11.57 -30.55
CA ASP A 140 -19.07 11.25 -31.94
C ASP A 140 -17.81 11.60 -32.75
N ASP A 141 -16.78 10.74 -32.67
CA ASP A 141 -15.65 10.75 -33.59
C ASP A 141 -16.09 9.98 -34.83
N ASP A 142 -16.76 10.70 -35.72
CA ASP A 142 -17.12 10.30 -37.08
C ASP A 142 -15.89 10.29 -38.01
N GLY A 143 -14.78 9.71 -37.52
CA GLY A 143 -13.57 9.47 -38.28
C GLY A 143 -13.85 8.55 -39.46
N GLU A 144 -13.99 9.14 -40.64
CA GLU A 144 -14.01 8.43 -41.91
C GLU A 144 -12.71 7.62 -42.04
N GLU A 145 -12.82 6.29 -42.03
CA GLU A 145 -11.71 5.41 -42.40
C GLU A 145 -11.51 5.54 -43.92
N ASP A 146 -10.56 6.39 -44.31
CA ASP A 146 -10.05 6.43 -45.68
C ASP A 146 -9.31 5.11 -45.95
N ASP A 147 -9.93 4.28 -46.81
CA ASP A 147 -9.34 3.09 -47.43
C ASP A 147 -8.14 3.50 -48.30
N ASP A 148 -6.93 3.60 -47.73
CA ASP A 148 -5.69 3.64 -48.51
C ASP A 148 -5.19 2.20 -48.74
N ASP A 149 -5.72 1.61 -49.81
CA ASP A 149 -5.12 0.49 -50.54
C ASP A 149 -3.73 0.92 -51.07
N ASP A 150 -2.66 0.58 -50.35
CA ASP A 150 -1.30 0.51 -50.92
C ASP A 150 -0.81 -0.95 -50.82
N ASP A 151 -1.20 -1.72 -51.83
CA ASP A 151 -0.40 -2.82 -52.35
C ASP A 151 0.99 -2.27 -52.71
N ASP A 152 2.05 -2.78 -52.09
CA ASP A 152 3.31 -3.00 -52.80
C ASP A 152 4.02 -4.21 -52.20
N ASP A 153 4.14 -5.21 -53.07
CA ASP A 153 4.90 -6.45 -53.00
C ASP A 153 6.41 -6.21 -52.75
N ASP A 154 7.10 -7.34 -52.60
CA ASP A 154 8.55 -7.56 -52.76
C ASP A 154 9.39 -7.34 -51.50
N ASP A 155 10.33 -8.20 -51.11
CA ASP A 155 10.72 -9.57 -51.39
C ASP A 155 11.94 -9.78 -50.46
N ASP A 156 12.42 -11.01 -50.40
CA ASP A 156 13.79 -11.41 -50.02
C ASP A 156 14.10 -11.62 -48.52
N ASP A 157 14.00 -12.90 -48.13
CA ASP A 157 15.14 -13.75 -47.76
C ASP A 157 16.31 -13.07 -47.01
N ASP A 158 16.54 -13.52 -45.78
CA ASP A 158 17.86 -14.08 -45.42
C ASP A 158 17.70 -14.97 -44.18
N ASP A 159 17.77 -16.27 -44.44
CA ASP A 159 18.22 -17.28 -43.49
C ASP A 159 19.61 -16.88 -42.96
N ASP A 160 19.78 -16.82 -41.65
CA ASP A 160 21.08 -17.14 -41.03
C ASP A 160 20.80 -17.90 -39.72
N ASP A 161 20.83 -19.22 -39.87
CA ASP A 161 21.25 -20.16 -38.84
C ASP A 161 22.59 -19.70 -38.26
N ASP A 162 22.70 -19.51 -36.94
CA ASP A 162 23.99 -19.59 -36.27
C ASP A 162 23.85 -20.18 -34.86
N ASP A 163 24.23 -21.47 -34.83
CA ASP A 163 25.00 -22.18 -33.82
C ASP A 163 24.49 -22.32 -32.37
N ASP A 164 24.01 -23.54 -32.12
CA ASP A 164 24.22 -24.29 -30.88
C ASP A 164 25.67 -24.14 -30.36
N ASN A 165 25.84 -23.63 -29.14
CA ASN A 165 26.99 -23.98 -28.32
C ASN A 165 26.53 -24.33 -26.89
N GLU A 166 26.39 -25.62 -26.65
CA GLU A 166 26.39 -26.26 -25.33
C GLU A 166 27.73 -26.01 -24.64
N GLU A 167 27.75 -25.33 -23.49
CA GLU A 167 28.71 -25.65 -22.42
C GLU A 167 27.98 -25.61 -21.07
N GLU A 168 27.60 -26.80 -20.62
CA GLU A 168 27.42 -27.11 -19.20
C GLU A 168 28.78 -27.04 -18.50
N GLU A 169 28.91 -26.27 -17.41
CA GLU A 169 29.79 -26.66 -16.31
C GLU A 169 29.13 -26.28 -14.96
N GLU A 170 28.90 -27.31 -14.16
CA GLU A 170 28.39 -27.29 -12.80
C GLU A 170 29.52 -27.02 -11.77
N GLU A 171 29.09 -26.63 -10.56
CA GLU A 171 29.82 -26.67 -9.26
C GLU A 171 30.93 -25.61 -9.05
N GLU A 172 31.15 -24.96 -7.91
CA GLU A 172 30.93 -25.34 -6.51
C GLU A 172 30.63 -24.08 -5.65
N ALA A 173 29.72 -24.19 -4.68
CA ALA A 173 29.58 -23.23 -3.59
C ALA A 173 29.83 -23.94 -2.24
N ASP A 174 31.11 -24.20 -1.93
CA ASP A 174 31.53 -24.70 -0.63
C ASP A 174 32.12 -23.58 0.25
N HIS A 175 31.42 -23.33 1.37
CA HIS A 175 31.90 -22.82 2.66
C HIS A 175 32.87 -21.63 2.70
N ASN A 176 32.35 -20.44 3.06
CA ASN A 176 33.04 -19.58 4.03
C ASN A 176 32.10 -18.59 4.75
N VAL A 177 31.07 -19.10 5.43
CA VAL A 177 30.52 -18.35 6.58
C VAL A 177 31.54 -18.49 7.69
N LYS A 178 32.48 -17.54 7.73
CA LYS A 178 33.32 -17.32 8.89
C LYS A 178 32.39 -16.93 10.02
N ASP A 179 32.17 -17.88 10.93
CA ASP A 179 31.78 -17.63 12.30
C ASP A 179 32.77 -16.65 12.92
N ASN A 180 32.54 -15.35 12.70
CA ASN A 180 33.13 -14.25 13.45
C ASN A 180 32.43 -14.19 14.83
N ASN A 181 32.58 -15.27 15.60
CA ASN A 181 32.37 -15.27 17.03
C ASN A 181 33.72 -15.48 17.68
N ASN A 182 34.42 -14.37 17.94
CA ASN A 182 35.42 -14.30 18.99
C ASN A 182 35.58 -12.86 19.50
N ASN A 183 35.20 -12.71 20.77
CA ASN A 183 35.61 -11.70 21.74
C ASN A 183 35.43 -10.22 21.37
N ARG A 184 34.27 -9.70 21.79
CA ARG A 184 34.13 -8.32 22.27
C ARG A 184 33.92 -8.38 23.79
N ASP A 185 35.02 -8.50 24.52
CA ASP A 185 35.08 -8.22 25.95
C ASP A 185 36.41 -7.50 26.18
N ASP A 186 36.34 -6.22 26.53
CA ASP A 186 37.29 -5.44 27.33
C ASP A 186 36.98 -3.94 27.14
N TYR A 187 36.04 -3.43 27.94
CA TYR A 187 36.06 -2.05 28.38
C TYR A 187 36.65 -2.06 29.80
N ASP A 188 37.91 -1.66 29.93
CA ASP A 188 38.50 -1.28 31.21
C ASP A 188 37.94 0.09 31.61
N ASP A 189 37.29 0.13 32.78
CA ASP A 189 36.94 1.32 33.54
C ASP A 189 37.82 1.32 34.81
N ASP A 190 38.32 2.51 35.18
CA ASP A 190 39.21 2.91 36.29
C ASP A 190 40.75 2.82 36.14
#